data_AF-R7VHF8-F1
#
_entry.id   AF-R7VHF8-F1
#
_cell.length_a   1.000
_cell.length_b   1.000
_cell.length_c   1.000
_cell.angle_alpha   90.00
_cell.angle_beta   90.00
_cell.angle_gamma   90.00
#
_symmetry.space_group_name_H-M   'P 1'
#
loop_
_entity.id
_entity.type
_entity.pdbx_description
1 polymer ?
#
loop_
_entity_poly.entity_id
_entity_poly.type
_entity_poly.pdbx_seq_one_letter_code
_entity_poly.pdbx_strand_id
1 'polypeptide(L)'
;MWPTDIPTDIPTDIPEQCPYRKPGRILQSGHLPFLDHLLQEMGDHFHTSSKQALIGFKLIPKKMQADNMPSDFSTKLKEDHSLPDPNTLHHELRLWQSLWESVEPDDLPSTLEATLSHPRMQKLMYPNIYYILTVLLMAPSIWITSKA
;
A
#
# COMPACT_ATOMS: atom_id res chain seq x y z
N MET A 1 -82.03 -0.13 -4.95
CA MET A 1 -82.75 0.46 -3.80
C MET A 1 -81.75 0.56 -2.67
N TRP A 2 -81.36 1.79 -2.29
CA TRP A 2 -80.49 2.12 -1.13
C TRP A 2 -81.34 2.07 0.17
N PRO A 3 -80.78 1.93 1.40
CA PRO A 3 -79.95 2.94 2.10
C PRO A 3 -78.72 2.36 2.84
N THR A 4 -77.54 3.01 2.88
CA THR A 4 -77.06 4.20 3.64
C THR A 4 -76.96 4.07 5.17
N ASP A 5 -75.76 4.44 5.66
CA ASP A 5 -75.38 4.95 6.99
C ASP A 5 -74.99 3.97 8.11
N ILE A 6 -73.67 3.84 8.38
CA ILE A 6 -73.07 4.25 9.67
C ILE A 6 -71.68 4.88 9.39
N PRO A 7 -71.32 6.00 10.05
CA PRO A 7 -70.16 6.84 9.73
C PRO A 7 -68.88 6.36 10.42
N THR A 8 -67.73 6.60 9.81
CA THR A 8 -66.44 6.64 10.54
C THR A 8 -65.75 7.95 10.20
N ASP A 9 -66.26 9.02 10.82
CA ASP A 9 -65.47 10.22 11.10
C ASP A 9 -64.22 9.76 11.86
N ILE A 10 -63.11 9.63 11.14
CA ILE A 10 -61.79 9.75 11.75
C ILE A 10 -61.48 11.24 11.68
N PRO A 11 -61.44 11.96 12.82
CA PRO A 11 -61.16 13.38 12.82
C PRO A 11 -59.83 13.69 12.14
N THR A 12 -59.95 14.48 11.08
CA THR A 12 -58.92 15.32 10.50
C THR A 12 -58.35 16.25 11.58
N ASP A 13 -57.31 15.81 12.27
CA ASP A 13 -56.45 16.71 13.05
C ASP A 13 -55.04 16.11 13.18
N ILE A 14 -54.34 16.04 12.04
CA ILE A 14 -52.88 16.04 12.07
C ILE A 14 -52.51 17.52 12.14
N PRO A 15 -51.98 18.02 13.27
CA PRO A 15 -51.63 19.42 13.37
C PRO A 15 -50.59 19.75 12.30
N GLU A 16 -50.94 20.74 11.50
CA GLU A 16 -50.06 21.42 10.57
C GLU A 16 -48.73 21.80 11.24
N GLN A 17 -47.65 21.54 10.50
CA GLN A 17 -46.37 22.27 10.56
C GLN A 17 -45.68 22.34 11.93
N CYS A 18 -44.62 21.54 12.09
CA CYS A 18 -43.54 21.89 13.02
C CYS A 18 -42.93 23.24 12.59
N PRO A 19 -43.06 24.33 13.38
CA PRO A 19 -42.72 25.68 12.92
C PRO A 19 -41.22 26.01 13.01
N TYR A 20 -40.34 25.00 13.03
CA TYR A 20 -38.89 25.20 13.14
C TYR A 20 -38.08 24.31 12.21
N ARG A 21 -38.44 24.21 10.92
CA ARG A 21 -37.41 23.93 9.92
C ARG A 21 -36.70 25.23 9.58
N LYS A 22 -35.86 25.69 10.52
CA LYS A 22 -34.79 26.65 10.20
C LYS A 22 -34.00 26.06 9.01
N PRO A 23 -33.55 26.84 8.02
CA PRO A 23 -32.60 26.33 7.05
C PRO A 23 -31.41 25.86 7.86
N GLY A 24 -31.28 24.53 7.99
CA GLY A 24 -30.15 23.91 8.64
C GLY A 24 -28.96 24.37 7.85
N ARG A 25 -28.21 25.31 8.43
CA ARG A 25 -26.86 25.64 8.03
C ARG A 25 -26.21 24.31 7.68
N ILE A 26 -25.86 24.13 6.40
CA ILE A 26 -24.93 23.10 5.98
C ILE A 26 -23.79 23.24 6.99
N LEU A 27 -23.63 22.24 7.85
CA LEU A 27 -22.64 22.24 8.89
C LEU A 27 -21.33 22.53 8.17
N GLN A 28 -20.84 23.78 8.31
CA GLN A 28 -19.66 24.18 7.58
C GLN A 28 -18.57 23.23 8.01
N SER A 29 -18.01 22.59 6.99
CA SER A 29 -16.99 21.56 6.97
C SER A 29 -15.70 22.03 7.66
N GLY A 30 -15.76 22.36 8.95
CA GLY A 30 -14.60 22.75 9.76
C GLY A 30 -13.65 21.58 10.06
N HIS A 31 -13.99 20.38 9.58
CA HIS A 31 -13.20 19.17 9.73
C HIS A 31 -12.57 18.68 8.41
N LEU A 32 -12.80 19.37 7.29
CA LEU A 32 -12.23 18.99 6.00
C LEU A 32 -10.74 19.30 5.81
N PRO A 33 -10.11 20.36 6.37
CA PRO A 33 -8.68 20.56 6.13
C PRO A 33 -7.83 19.47 6.78
N PHE A 34 -8.25 18.93 7.94
CA PHE A 34 -7.59 17.77 8.55
C PHE A 34 -7.71 16.52 7.67
N LEU A 35 -8.87 16.31 7.06
CA LEU A 35 -9.12 15.16 6.19
C LEU A 35 -8.37 15.30 4.87
N ASP A 36 -8.31 16.51 4.31
CA ASP A 36 -7.51 16.84 3.13
C ASP A 36 -6.01 16.71 3.41
N HIS A 37 -5.54 17.16 4.58
CA HIS A 37 -4.16 16.96 5.03
C HIS A 37 -3.86 15.47 5.25
N LEU A 38 -4.76 14.71 5.87
CA LEU A 38 -4.59 13.27 6.06
C LEU A 38 -4.59 12.51 4.73
N LEU A 39 -5.45 12.90 3.78
CA LEU A 39 -5.48 12.34 2.44
C LEU A 39 -4.23 12.69 1.65
N GLN A 40 -3.73 13.92 1.77
CA GLN A 40 -2.48 14.34 1.14
C GLN A 40 -1.29 13.61 1.76
N GLU A 41 -1.22 13.51 3.08
CA GLU A 41 -0.17 12.79 3.80
C GLU A 41 -0.21 11.30 3.44
N MET A 42 -1.39 10.66 3.44
CA MET A 42 -1.53 9.30 2.90
C MET A 42 -1.07 9.22 1.45
N GLY A 43 -1.49 10.14 0.58
CA GLY A 43 -1.11 10.18 -0.83
C GLY A 43 0.40 10.27 -1.04
N ASP A 44 1.06 11.16 -0.32
CA ASP A 44 2.51 11.38 -0.39
C ASP A 44 3.29 10.19 0.18
N HIS A 45 2.81 9.61 1.30
CA HIS A 45 3.40 8.42 1.90
C HIS A 45 3.25 7.18 1.00
N PHE A 46 2.09 6.97 0.37
CA PHE A 46 1.89 5.85 -0.55
C PHE A 46 2.62 6.06 -1.87
N HIS A 47 2.64 7.27 -2.42
CA HIS A 47 3.26 7.53 -3.72
C HIS A 47 4.79 7.39 -3.66
N THR A 48 5.42 7.93 -2.62
CA THR A 48 6.87 7.81 -2.42
C THR A 48 7.23 6.38 -2.06
N SER A 49 6.56 5.78 -1.07
CA SER A 49 6.85 4.40 -0.66
C SER A 49 6.60 3.38 -1.76
N SER A 50 5.63 3.58 -2.65
CA SER A 50 5.34 2.64 -3.75
C SER A 50 6.45 2.60 -4.80
N LYS A 51 7.05 3.76 -5.15
CA LYS A 51 8.18 3.80 -6.10
C LYS A 51 9.40 3.09 -5.52
N GLN A 52 9.68 3.32 -4.24
CA GLN A 52 10.83 2.70 -3.58
C GLN A 52 10.62 1.22 -3.30
N ALA A 53 9.38 0.82 -2.99
CA ALA A 53 9.03 -0.58 -2.91
C ALA A 53 9.31 -1.28 -4.24
N LEU A 54 8.96 -0.66 -5.37
CA LEU A 54 9.24 -1.21 -6.71
C LEU A 54 10.73 -1.40 -6.98
N ILE A 55 11.58 -0.48 -6.51
CA ILE A 55 13.04 -0.62 -6.56
C ILE A 55 13.47 -1.83 -5.72
N GLY A 56 12.99 -1.94 -4.48
CA GLY A 56 13.27 -3.09 -3.61
C GLY A 56 12.77 -4.43 -4.18
N PHE A 57 11.63 -4.46 -4.88
CA PHE A 57 11.11 -5.66 -5.55
C PHE A 57 12.04 -6.20 -6.65
N LYS A 58 12.91 -5.36 -7.23
CA LYS A 58 13.92 -5.82 -8.19
C LYS A 58 14.98 -6.72 -7.56
N LEU A 59 15.11 -6.72 -6.22
CA LEU A 59 16.01 -7.64 -5.50
C LEU A 59 15.54 -9.10 -5.55
N ILE A 60 14.28 -9.35 -5.91
CA ILE A 60 13.77 -10.72 -6.10
C ILE A 60 14.56 -11.35 -7.26
N PRO A 61 15.19 -12.52 -7.06
CA PRO A 61 16.08 -13.14 -8.04
C PRO A 61 15.48 -13.28 -9.45
N LYS A 62 14.21 -13.70 -9.55
CA LYS A 62 13.53 -13.81 -10.84
C LYS A 62 13.34 -12.48 -11.56
N LYS A 63 13.17 -11.38 -10.82
CA LYS A 63 13.07 -10.01 -11.37
C LYS A 63 14.44 -9.44 -11.70
N MET A 64 15.43 -9.76 -10.89
CA MET A 64 16.80 -9.31 -11.07
C MET A 64 17.47 -9.88 -12.33
N GLN A 65 17.19 -11.14 -12.69
CA GLN A 65 17.67 -11.70 -13.97
C GLN A 65 16.95 -11.09 -15.18
N ALA A 66 15.67 -10.74 -15.03
CA ALA A 66 14.87 -10.20 -16.13
C ALA A 66 15.21 -8.74 -16.45
N ASP A 67 15.66 -7.97 -15.46
CA ASP A 67 15.80 -6.53 -15.54
C ASP A 67 17.19 -6.13 -15.06
N ASN A 68 18.05 -5.67 -15.97
CA ASN A 68 19.40 -5.23 -15.63
C ASN A 68 19.35 -4.13 -14.56
N MET A 69 20.11 -4.32 -13.48
CA MET A 69 20.10 -3.38 -12.36
C MET A 69 20.72 -2.04 -12.77
N PRO A 70 20.01 -0.91 -12.60
CA PRO A 70 20.54 0.40 -12.98
C PRO A 70 21.73 0.78 -12.08
N SER A 71 22.70 1.53 -12.62
CA SER A 71 23.91 1.94 -11.88
C SER A 71 23.62 2.66 -10.57
N ASP A 72 22.54 3.44 -10.52
CA ASP A 72 22.15 4.23 -9.35
C ASP A 72 21.31 3.44 -8.34
N PHE A 73 21.09 2.14 -8.57
CA PHE A 73 20.23 1.31 -7.72
C PHE A 73 20.67 1.31 -6.27
N SER A 74 21.98 1.18 -6.03
CA SER A 74 22.54 1.19 -4.68
C SER A 74 22.34 2.53 -3.97
N THR A 75 22.41 3.66 -4.70
CA THR A 75 22.20 5.00 -4.13
C THR A 75 20.75 5.17 -3.71
N LYS A 76 19.80 4.79 -4.58
CA LYS A 76 18.36 4.87 -4.30
C LYS A 76 17.98 4.05 -3.06
N LEU A 77 18.46 2.81 -2.96
CA LEU A 77 18.20 1.97 -1.79
C LEU A 77 18.79 2.50 -0.47
N LYS A 78 19.91 3.23 -0.52
CA LYS A 78 20.51 3.86 0.67
C LYS A 78 19.73 5.06 1.18
N GLU A 79 19.15 5.85 0.26
CA GLU A 79 18.39 7.05 0.61
C GLU A 79 17.07 6.71 1.31
N ASP A 80 16.47 5.57 0.97
CA ASP A 80 15.10 5.24 1.41
C ASP A 80 15.01 4.33 2.63
N HIS A 81 16.05 3.55 2.91
CA HIS A 81 16.00 2.56 3.97
C HIS A 81 16.99 2.89 5.09
N SER A 82 16.54 2.80 6.34
CA SER A 82 17.43 2.73 7.50
C SER A 82 18.18 1.40 7.49
N LEU A 83 19.18 1.31 6.61
CA LEU A 83 19.93 0.09 6.36
C LEU A 83 20.82 -0.26 7.57
N PRO A 84 20.94 -1.55 7.91
CA PRO A 84 21.84 -2.01 8.97
C PRO A 84 23.30 -1.59 8.76
N ASP A 85 23.79 -1.68 7.50
CA ASP A 85 25.13 -1.23 7.12
C ASP A 85 25.12 -0.62 5.70
N PRO A 86 24.88 0.69 5.55
CA PRO A 86 24.83 1.34 4.25
C PRO A 86 26.13 1.23 3.43
N ASN A 87 27.28 0.98 4.07
CA ASN A 87 28.57 0.92 3.38
C ASN A 87 28.75 -0.40 2.64
N THR A 88 28.20 -1.50 3.16
CA THR A 88 28.32 -2.84 2.57
C THR A 88 27.32 -3.10 1.46
N LEU A 89 26.22 -2.34 1.36
CA LEU A 89 25.14 -2.57 0.40
C LEU A 89 25.63 -2.77 -1.05
N HIS A 90 26.55 -1.93 -1.53
CA HIS A 90 27.02 -2.05 -2.92
C HIS A 90 27.77 -3.38 -3.16
N HIS A 91 28.54 -3.84 -2.16
CA HIS A 91 29.22 -5.12 -2.23
C HIS A 91 28.22 -6.29 -2.14
N GLU A 92 27.27 -6.20 -1.21
CA GLU A 92 26.19 -7.18 -1.07
C GLU A 92 25.40 -7.33 -2.38
N LEU A 93 25.03 -6.23 -3.04
CA LEU A 93 24.31 -6.25 -4.31
C LEU A 93 25.09 -6.96 -5.42
N ARG A 94 26.40 -6.74 -5.50
CA ARG A 94 27.27 -7.42 -6.49
C ARG A 94 27.33 -8.93 -6.23
N LEU A 95 27.53 -9.32 -4.97
CA LEU A 95 27.56 -10.72 -4.58
C LEU A 95 26.20 -11.39 -4.78
N TRP A 96 25.12 -10.67 -4.44
CA TRP A 96 23.75 -11.11 -4.65
C TRP A 96 23.45 -11.33 -6.12
N GLN A 97 23.85 -10.40 -7.00
CA GLN A 97 23.70 -10.56 -8.45
C GLN A 97 24.43 -11.81 -8.94
N SER A 98 25.70 -11.98 -8.56
CA SER A 98 26.50 -13.15 -8.96
C SER A 98 25.95 -14.48 -8.42
N LEU A 99 25.41 -14.49 -7.19
CA LEU A 99 24.79 -15.66 -6.58
C LEU A 99 23.64 -16.22 -7.43
N TRP A 100 22.81 -15.32 -7.98
CA TRP A 100 21.62 -15.70 -8.72
C TRP A 100 21.81 -15.76 -10.23
N GLU A 101 22.88 -15.17 -10.77
CA GLU A 101 23.22 -15.25 -12.20
C GLU A 101 23.50 -16.69 -12.66
N SER A 102 24.07 -17.51 -11.77
CA SER A 102 24.38 -18.93 -12.05
C SER A 102 23.20 -19.89 -11.90
N VAL A 103 22.02 -19.41 -11.46
CA VAL A 103 20.85 -20.23 -11.16
C VAL A 103 19.91 -20.24 -12.35
N GLU A 104 19.37 -21.41 -12.70
CA GLU A 104 18.43 -21.52 -13.81
C GLU A 104 17.12 -20.76 -13.54
N PRO A 105 16.49 -20.13 -14.56
CA PRO A 105 15.31 -19.29 -14.38
C PRO A 105 14.10 -19.96 -13.71
N ASP A 106 13.98 -21.28 -13.84
CA ASP A 106 12.89 -22.08 -13.28
C ASP A 106 13.05 -22.30 -11.77
N ASP A 107 14.29 -22.30 -11.27
CA ASP A 107 14.63 -22.47 -9.85
C ASP A 107 14.68 -21.14 -9.07
N LEU A 108 14.50 -20.00 -9.75
CA LEU A 108 14.56 -18.69 -9.11
C LEU A 108 13.29 -18.39 -8.31
N PRO A 109 13.42 -17.96 -7.04
CA PRO A 109 12.27 -17.50 -6.28
C PRO A 109 11.66 -16.26 -6.95
N SER A 110 10.33 -16.29 -7.09
CA SER A 110 9.53 -15.24 -7.74
C SER A 110 8.84 -14.30 -6.76
N THR A 111 8.78 -14.68 -5.47
CA THR A 111 8.14 -13.91 -4.40
C THR A 111 9.14 -13.51 -3.31
N LEU A 112 8.78 -12.51 -2.51
CA LEU A 112 9.57 -12.08 -1.36
C LEU A 112 9.72 -13.21 -0.33
N GLU A 113 8.63 -13.94 -0.01
CA GLU A 113 8.70 -15.01 0.99
C GLU A 113 9.57 -16.18 0.50
N ALA A 114 9.45 -16.54 -0.78
CA ALA A 114 10.28 -17.58 -1.38
C ALA A 114 11.75 -17.19 -1.38
N THR A 115 12.06 -15.91 -1.64
CA THR A 115 13.43 -15.38 -1.59
C THR A 115 13.99 -15.42 -0.18
N LEU A 116 13.22 -14.96 0.82
CA LEU A 116 13.63 -14.93 2.23
C LEU A 116 13.79 -16.32 2.84
N SER A 117 12.99 -17.29 2.38
CA SER A 117 13.02 -18.68 2.86
C SER A 117 14.04 -19.56 2.12
N HIS A 118 14.68 -19.03 1.06
CA HIS A 118 15.58 -19.82 0.23
C HIS A 118 16.88 -20.18 0.98
N PRO A 119 17.43 -21.41 0.87
CA PRO A 119 18.68 -21.79 1.55
C PRO A 119 19.89 -20.91 1.20
N ARG A 120 19.93 -20.39 -0.04
CA ARG A 120 20.95 -19.43 -0.49
C ARG A 120 20.85 -18.05 0.18
N MET A 121 19.73 -17.73 0.85
CA MET A 121 19.54 -16.49 1.58
C MET A 121 20.32 -16.51 2.89
N GLN A 122 21.58 -16.08 2.85
CA GLN A 122 22.44 -16.00 4.03
C GLN A 122 22.32 -14.63 4.69
N LYS A 123 21.46 -14.51 5.72
CA LYS A 123 21.22 -13.25 6.45
C LYS A 123 22.48 -12.56 6.96
N LEU A 124 23.49 -13.32 7.37
CA LEU A 124 24.76 -12.77 7.86
C LEU A 124 25.64 -12.19 6.74
N MET A 125 25.53 -12.70 5.51
CA MET A 125 26.27 -12.17 4.35
C MET A 125 25.54 -11.03 3.66
N TYR A 126 24.21 -11.02 3.71
CA TYR A 126 23.35 -10.04 3.04
C TYR A 126 22.42 -9.30 4.01
N PRO A 127 22.92 -8.67 5.08
CA PRO A 127 22.09 -8.05 6.11
C PRO A 127 21.19 -6.93 5.56
N ASN A 128 21.68 -6.13 4.61
CA ASN A 128 20.89 -5.04 4.03
C ASN A 128 19.80 -5.58 3.12
N ILE A 129 20.13 -6.51 2.24
CA ILE A 129 19.17 -7.12 1.31
C ILE A 129 18.08 -7.85 2.10
N TYR A 130 18.46 -8.60 3.14
CA TYR A 130 17.50 -9.25 4.04
C TYR A 130 16.57 -8.23 4.69
N TYR A 131 17.12 -7.13 5.21
CA TYR A 131 16.34 -6.08 5.84
C TYR A 131 15.34 -5.46 4.86
N ILE A 132 15.78 -5.07 3.67
CA ILE A 132 14.93 -4.49 2.63
C ILE A 132 13.79 -5.44 2.27
N LEU A 133 14.08 -6.71 1.94
CA LEU A 133 13.06 -7.71 1.60
C LEU A 133 12.06 -7.92 2.75
N THR A 134 12.52 -7.88 4.00
CA THR A 134 11.66 -8.01 5.19
C THR A 134 10.76 -6.79 5.36
N VAL A 135 11.29 -5.58 5.20
CA VAL A 135 10.51 -4.33 5.24
C VAL A 135 9.46 -4.31 4.14
N LEU A 136 9.79 -4.76 2.92
CA LEU A 136 8.83 -4.87 1.82
C LEU A 136 7.71 -5.87 2.12
N LEU A 137 8.03 -6.98 2.79
CA LEU A 137 7.04 -7.98 3.19
C LEU A 137 6.10 -7.46 4.29
N MET A 138 6.63 -6.62 5.20
CA MET A 138 5.86 -6.01 6.29
C MET A 138 5.16 -4.71 5.87
N ALA A 139 5.57 -4.09 4.76
CA ALA A 139 4.92 -2.90 4.25
C ALA A 139 3.44 -3.23 4.05
N PRO A 140 2.51 -2.34 4.45
CA PRO A 140 1.08 -2.54 4.23
C PRO A 140 0.88 -2.70 2.74
N SER A 141 0.82 -3.97 2.37
CA SER A 141 0.90 -4.47 1.02
C SER A 141 -0.14 -3.75 0.19
N ILE A 142 0.30 -3.27 -0.97
CA ILE A 142 -0.49 -2.58 -1.98
C ILE A 142 -1.51 -3.59 -2.52
N TRP A 143 -2.57 -3.84 -1.75
CA TRP A 143 -3.77 -4.56 -2.15
C TRP A 143 -4.87 -3.54 -2.40
N ILE A 144 -4.64 -2.61 -3.31
CA ILE A 144 -5.76 -2.14 -4.13
C ILE A 144 -5.59 -2.83 -5.45
N THR A 145 -6.12 -4.05 -5.51
CA THR A 145 -6.38 -4.78 -6.74
C THR A 145 -7.24 -3.90 -7.64
N SER A 146 -6.62 -3.20 -8.58
CA SER A 146 -7.35 -2.67 -9.74
C SER A 146 -7.62 -3.86 -10.66
N LYS A 147 -8.77 -4.50 -10.46
CA LYS A 147 -9.45 -5.21 -11.54
C LYS A 147 -10.24 -4.14 -12.30
N ALA A 148 -9.84 -3.88 -13.54
CA ALA A 148 -10.69 -3.31 -14.57
C ALA A 148 -10.73 -4.31 -15.73
#